data_AF-A0A956B9L9-F1
#
_entry.id   AF-A0A956B9L9-F1
#
_cell.length_a   1.000
_cell.length_b   1.000
_cell.length_c   1.000
_cell.angle_alpha   90.00
_cell.angle_beta   90.00
_cell.angle_gamma   90.00
#
_symmetry.space_group_name_H-M   'P 1'
#
loop_
_entity.id
_entity.type
_entity.pdbx_description
1 polymer ?
#
loop_
_entity_poly.entity_id
_entity_poly.type
_entity_poly.pdbx_seq_one_letter_code
_entity_poly.pdbx_strand_id
1 'polypeptide(L)'
;MPAPVQPRHGLTFIPALGAPKRGLDPIPGPEAGAAELKALLAANWPAVARGTRPQLSQAEAAWLTELANHPSADRALHAEIAARAAEVPMTDSAKRAGFDRFLGELAAPPQPAPGPVIPPVQPGGIGDRPVDIRVGRDFNRAPPASGFTVDLAKAQGVWHSEYNKVSDLFTTKTALPNGMVIEAPSHMMGQAEADLRIIAYDDADGPNQKDIARFIAPGEIAIAIKHHAPHPDADEKERMKLQCTHIEIAVGVDTPDGPGAITINNPQNYQQGLFGTPDYPMIFVKPTFPEGLSNEEKMAYVDNIRTWLVIANTFTNFPGNYNGGDPLATRGPEQVKALGDKLLAALSGDQEARAWLNAPENQVYCAELAHVALNLGIHVPLNEATLGADRFAMLKGALRDKAFLQNNDNQYADLVKLKTAPAGMKPMTEKLGLPTSEPGEARAFGQGLAIQPYTVADILEEFIQATVPREQMGEPLAAVQAEILKKAQDGLYEATGIDQLPAASEERKGVDKLYDALVATVGKQYGSYAEFRGALKPLMIQARAVVNPRGNGKGAFVPPSCYLTRATESITGQPTQGVLGW
;
A
#
# COMPACT_ATOMS: atom_id res chain seq x y z
N MET A 1 -8.32 25.78 37.52
CA MET A 1 -7.73 24.48 37.16
C MET A 1 -6.93 24.68 35.89
N PRO A 2 -5.61 24.42 35.86
CA PRO A 2 -4.88 24.48 34.60
C PRO A 2 -5.30 23.31 33.71
N ALA A 3 -5.44 23.58 32.42
CA ALA A 3 -5.82 22.60 31.40
C ALA A 3 -4.75 21.49 31.28
N PRO A 4 -5.13 20.26 30.92
CA PRO A 4 -4.17 19.17 30.71
C PRO A 4 -3.22 19.54 29.56
N VAL A 5 -1.92 19.43 29.84
CA VAL A 5 -0.84 19.54 28.86
C VAL A 5 -1.00 18.38 27.87
N GLN A 6 -1.15 18.69 26.58
CA GLN A 6 -1.17 17.65 25.54
C GLN A 6 0.19 16.95 25.45
N PRO A 7 0.24 15.61 25.39
CA PRO A 7 1.49 14.87 25.23
C PRO A 7 2.16 15.21 23.88
N ARG A 8 3.49 15.34 23.89
CA ARG A 8 4.28 15.46 22.66
C ARG A 8 4.23 14.13 21.89
N HIS A 9 4.08 14.26 20.58
CA HIS A 9 3.82 13.21 19.59
C HIS A 9 4.66 11.94 19.74
N GLY A 10 4.00 10.79 19.83
CA GLY A 10 4.55 9.50 19.39
C GLY A 10 4.33 8.31 20.32
N LEU A 11 4.21 8.51 21.64
CA LEU A 11 4.02 7.40 22.58
C LEU A 11 2.54 7.13 22.83
N THR A 12 2.13 5.87 22.66
CA THR A 12 0.75 5.45 22.88
C THR A 12 0.40 5.61 24.37
N PHE A 13 -0.53 6.53 24.70
CA PHE A 13 -1.15 6.52 26.03
C PHE A 13 -1.95 5.21 26.18
N ILE A 14 -1.82 4.54 27.32
CA ILE A 14 -2.50 3.25 27.56
C ILE A 14 -3.59 3.42 28.65
N PRO A 15 -4.83 3.81 28.30
CA PRO A 15 -5.93 3.94 29.27
C PRO A 15 -6.21 2.63 30.03
N ALA A 16 -5.93 1.48 29.40
CA ALA A 16 -6.19 0.17 29.96
C ALA A 16 -5.30 -0.19 31.16
N LEU A 17 -4.25 0.57 31.48
CA LEU A 17 -3.37 0.29 32.64
C LEU A 17 -3.96 0.73 33.98
N GLY A 18 -4.99 1.57 33.99
CA GLY A 18 -5.60 2.07 35.23
C GLY A 18 -4.66 3.01 36.00
N ALA A 19 -4.81 3.06 37.33
CA ALA A 19 -4.06 3.99 38.17
C ALA A 19 -2.70 3.42 38.63
N PRO A 20 -1.66 4.28 38.77
CA PRO A 20 -0.38 3.89 39.35
C PRO A 20 -0.48 3.28 40.75
N LYS A 21 0.47 2.42 41.09
CA LYS A 21 0.59 1.82 42.42
C LYS A 21 0.82 2.89 43.49
N ARG A 22 -0.07 2.96 44.49
CA ARG A 22 -0.04 3.93 45.62
C ARG A 22 1.23 3.90 46.51
N GLY A 23 2.12 2.92 46.31
CA GLY A 23 3.36 2.76 47.07
C GLY A 23 4.63 3.15 46.31
N LEU A 24 4.48 3.71 45.10
CA LEU A 24 5.57 4.34 44.37
C LEU A 24 5.51 5.84 44.63
N ASP A 25 6.68 6.48 44.67
CA ASP A 25 6.74 7.93 44.79
C ASP A 25 6.00 8.58 43.60
N PRO A 26 5.24 9.65 43.83
CA PRO A 26 4.52 10.33 42.77
C PRO A 26 5.51 10.92 41.76
N ILE A 27 5.12 10.91 40.48
CA ILE A 27 5.90 11.56 39.43
C ILE A 27 5.84 13.07 39.68
N PRO A 28 6.99 13.77 39.72
CA PRO A 28 7.04 15.19 40.02
C PRO A 28 6.35 16.01 38.92
N GLY A 29 6.08 17.28 39.21
CA GLY A 29 5.44 18.19 38.28
C GLY A 29 6.29 18.48 37.03
N PRO A 30 5.71 19.15 36.02
CA PRO A 30 6.35 19.41 34.72
C PRO A 30 7.69 20.20 34.82
N GLU A 31 7.96 20.83 35.96
CA GLU A 31 9.23 21.51 36.28
C GLU A 31 10.42 20.56 36.52
N ALA A 32 10.16 19.27 36.77
CA ALA A 32 11.22 18.30 37.03
C ALA A 32 12.11 18.06 35.81
N GLY A 33 13.42 17.96 36.03
CA GLY A 33 14.40 17.69 34.98
C GLY A 33 14.58 16.19 34.71
N ALA A 34 15.14 15.83 33.55
CA ALA A 34 15.41 14.43 33.18
C ALA A 34 16.27 13.67 34.22
N ALA A 35 17.21 14.36 34.88
CA ALA A 35 18.03 13.78 35.95
C ALA A 35 17.21 13.40 37.19
N GLU A 36 16.21 14.21 37.53
CA GLU A 36 15.28 13.96 38.65
C GLU A 36 14.38 12.75 38.33
N LEU A 37 13.89 12.65 37.10
CA LEU A 37 13.09 11.50 36.66
C LEU A 37 13.90 10.19 36.66
N LYS A 38 15.19 10.23 36.28
CA LYS A 38 16.09 9.06 36.38
C LYS A 38 16.36 8.68 37.82
N ALA A 39 16.57 9.65 38.71
CA ALA A 39 16.71 9.40 40.14
C ALA A 39 15.44 8.77 40.72
N LEU A 40 14.26 9.26 40.31
CA LEU A 40 12.97 8.71 40.69
C LEU A 40 12.79 7.26 40.20
N LEU A 41 13.13 6.97 38.93
CA LEU A 41 13.12 5.62 38.39
C LEU A 41 14.02 4.70 39.23
N ALA A 42 15.24 5.11 39.52
CA ALA A 42 16.20 4.33 40.30
C ALA A 42 15.70 4.07 41.73
N ALA A 43 15.12 5.07 42.40
CA ALA A 43 14.59 4.95 43.75
C ALA A 43 13.38 4.00 43.82
N ASN A 44 12.49 4.05 42.82
CA ASN A 44 11.29 3.23 42.76
C ASN A 44 11.54 1.83 42.16
N TRP A 45 12.66 1.62 41.46
CA TRP A 45 12.93 0.36 40.77
C TRP A 45 12.86 -0.89 41.66
N PRO A 46 13.39 -0.90 42.90
CA PRO A 46 13.23 -2.05 43.78
C PRO A 46 11.77 -2.38 44.11
N ALA A 47 10.89 -1.38 44.18
CA ALA A 47 9.45 -1.59 44.39
C ALA A 47 8.73 -2.02 43.10
N VAL A 48 9.19 -1.51 41.95
CA VAL A 48 8.70 -1.88 40.62
C VAL A 48 9.04 -3.34 40.28
N ALA A 49 10.31 -3.73 40.43
CA ALA A 49 10.81 -5.06 40.08
C ALA A 49 10.31 -6.18 41.01
N ARG A 50 9.91 -5.85 42.25
CA ARG A 50 9.42 -6.84 43.22
C ARG A 50 7.95 -7.21 43.06
N GLY A 51 7.13 -6.34 42.47
CA GLY A 51 5.69 -6.58 42.20
C GLY A 51 4.89 -7.16 43.37
N THR A 52 3.74 -7.80 43.07
CA THR A 52 3.02 -8.74 43.97
C THR A 52 3.61 -10.16 43.93
N ARG A 53 4.40 -10.42 42.89
CA ARG A 53 5.35 -11.52 42.59
C ARG A 53 6.50 -10.85 41.83
N PRO A 54 7.70 -11.44 41.62
CA PRO A 54 8.78 -10.84 40.82
C PRO A 54 8.37 -10.71 39.34
N GLN A 55 7.38 -9.85 39.10
CA GLN A 55 6.65 -9.61 37.89
C GLN A 55 6.11 -8.18 37.88
N LEU A 56 6.13 -7.52 36.72
CA LEU A 56 5.51 -6.22 36.50
C LEU A 56 3.98 -6.38 36.43
N SER A 57 3.27 -5.85 37.44
CA SER A 57 1.82 -5.75 37.41
C SER A 57 1.36 -4.56 36.56
N GLN A 58 0.07 -4.53 36.29
CA GLN A 58 -0.59 -3.46 35.57
C GLN A 58 -0.41 -2.08 36.23
N ALA A 59 -0.34 -2.03 37.58
CA ALA A 59 -0.16 -0.78 38.31
C ALA A 59 1.29 -0.25 38.28
N GLU A 60 2.28 -1.15 38.21
CA GLU A 60 3.67 -0.74 37.94
C GLU A 60 3.84 -0.27 36.48
N ALA A 61 3.21 -0.97 35.53
CA ALA A 61 3.18 -0.59 34.13
C ALA A 61 2.52 0.79 33.92
N ALA A 62 1.43 1.10 34.64
CA ALA A 62 0.80 2.41 34.62
C ALA A 62 1.78 3.53 35.04
N TRP A 63 2.51 3.32 36.14
CA TRP A 63 3.50 4.27 36.65
C TRP A 63 4.67 4.47 35.67
N LEU A 64 5.20 3.40 35.07
CA LEU A 64 6.27 3.49 34.07
C LEU A 64 5.81 4.24 32.80
N THR A 65 4.55 4.04 32.40
CA THR A 65 3.95 4.74 31.26
C THR A 65 3.80 6.24 31.54
N GLU A 66 3.36 6.60 32.75
CA GLU A 66 3.26 8.00 33.18
C GLU A 66 4.64 8.66 33.25
N LEU A 67 5.65 7.95 33.76
CA LEU A 67 7.03 8.46 33.85
C LEU A 67 7.64 8.72 32.47
N ALA A 68 7.45 7.79 31.52
CA ALA A 68 7.94 7.94 30.15
C ALA A 68 7.20 9.03 29.35
N ASN A 69 5.96 9.36 29.73
CA ASN A 69 5.18 10.45 29.13
C ASN A 69 5.42 11.82 29.77
N HIS A 70 6.27 11.92 30.80
CA HIS A 70 6.60 13.20 31.42
C HIS A 70 7.28 14.16 30.40
N PRO A 71 6.96 15.47 30.36
CA PRO A 71 7.51 16.41 29.35
C PRO A 71 9.05 16.47 29.30
N SER A 72 9.70 16.19 30.42
CA SER A 72 11.16 16.16 30.56
C SER A 72 11.78 14.77 30.41
N ALA A 73 11.01 13.74 30.05
CA ALA A 73 11.52 12.40 29.79
C ALA A 73 12.35 12.39 28.50
N ASP A 74 13.66 12.16 28.62
CA ASP A 74 14.58 12.09 27.49
C ASP A 74 14.76 10.65 26.99
N ARG A 75 15.41 10.51 25.82
CA ARG A 75 15.67 9.20 25.21
C ARG A 75 16.47 8.26 26.12
N ALA A 76 17.36 8.80 26.96
CA ALA A 76 18.13 7.99 27.88
C ALA A 76 17.25 7.43 29.00
N LEU A 77 16.25 8.18 29.48
CA LEU A 77 15.23 7.67 30.40
C LEU A 77 14.35 6.61 29.73
N HIS A 78 13.92 6.83 28.48
CA HIS A 78 13.14 5.84 27.72
C HIS A 78 13.88 4.52 27.55
N ALA A 79 15.15 4.58 27.14
CA ALA A 79 16.01 3.40 27.02
C ALA A 79 16.21 2.69 28.37
N GLU A 80 16.35 3.45 29.46
CA GLU A 80 16.51 2.88 30.79
C GLU A 80 15.23 2.18 31.28
N ILE A 81 14.05 2.76 31.03
CA ILE A 81 12.75 2.13 31.30
C ILE A 81 12.62 0.82 30.53
N ALA A 82 12.91 0.84 29.22
CA ALA A 82 12.80 -0.34 28.36
C ALA A 82 13.77 -1.46 28.79
N ALA A 83 15.04 -1.12 29.04
CA ALA A 83 16.05 -2.10 29.45
C ALA A 83 15.71 -2.75 30.79
N ARG A 84 15.36 -1.94 31.79
CA ARG A 84 15.02 -2.45 33.12
C ARG A 84 13.72 -3.28 33.10
N ALA A 85 12.70 -2.85 32.36
CA ALA A 85 11.45 -3.59 32.25
C ALA A 85 11.59 -4.94 31.55
N ALA A 86 12.55 -5.09 30.62
CA ALA A 86 12.85 -6.35 29.96
C ALA A 86 13.42 -7.43 30.91
N GLU A 87 14.00 -7.04 32.05
CA GLU A 87 14.57 -7.96 33.04
C GLU A 87 13.52 -8.57 33.99
N VAL A 88 12.30 -8.03 34.01
CA VAL A 88 11.26 -8.42 34.96
C VAL A 88 10.09 -9.05 34.19
N PRO A 89 9.70 -10.31 34.49
CA PRO A 89 8.57 -10.94 33.82
C PRO A 89 7.30 -10.09 33.95
N MET A 90 6.46 -10.02 32.92
CA MET A 90 5.26 -9.18 32.96
C MET A 90 4.00 -10.01 33.21
N THR A 91 3.07 -9.50 34.03
CA THR A 91 1.76 -10.12 34.22
C THR A 91 0.92 -10.09 32.92
N ASP A 92 0.05 -11.07 32.72
CA ASP A 92 -0.84 -11.09 31.54
C ASP A 92 -1.78 -9.89 31.50
N SER A 93 -2.11 -9.28 32.65
CA SER A 93 -2.92 -8.07 32.70
C SER A 93 -2.20 -6.86 32.11
N ALA A 94 -0.92 -6.69 32.42
CA ALA A 94 -0.10 -5.61 31.84
C ALA A 94 0.15 -5.85 30.34
N LYS A 95 0.36 -7.10 29.91
CA LYS A 95 0.46 -7.45 28.48
C LYS A 95 -0.82 -7.18 27.71
N ARG A 96 -1.99 -7.62 28.23
CA ARG A 96 -3.29 -7.34 27.60
C ARG A 96 -3.62 -5.86 27.52
N ALA A 97 -3.09 -5.06 28.44
CA ALA A 97 -3.22 -3.61 28.37
C ALA A 97 -2.34 -2.99 27.26
N GLY A 98 -1.37 -3.72 26.70
CA GLY A 98 -0.49 -3.23 25.63
C GLY A 98 0.83 -2.64 26.12
N PHE A 99 1.24 -2.91 27.36
CA PHE A 99 2.49 -2.37 27.91
C PHE A 99 3.74 -2.93 27.20
N ASP A 100 3.69 -4.16 26.70
CA ASP A 100 4.75 -4.78 25.89
C ASP A 100 4.98 -4.04 24.57
N ARG A 101 3.91 -3.62 23.88
CA ARG A 101 4.00 -2.75 22.69
C ARG A 101 4.66 -1.42 23.01
N PHE A 102 4.25 -0.79 24.11
CA PHE A 102 4.81 0.48 24.57
C PHE A 102 6.31 0.38 24.91
N LEU A 103 6.77 -0.71 25.53
CA LEU A 103 8.21 -0.95 25.72
C LEU A 103 8.96 -1.08 24.39
N GLY A 104 8.32 -1.67 23.37
CA GLY A 104 8.85 -1.70 22.00
C GLY A 104 9.00 -0.30 21.38
N GLU A 105 8.03 0.58 21.60
CA GLU A 105 8.08 1.99 21.16
C GLU A 105 9.23 2.74 21.86
N LEU A 106 9.43 2.54 23.17
CA LEU A 106 10.53 3.17 23.93
C LEU A 106 11.92 2.67 23.51
N ALA A 107 12.02 1.40 23.09
CA ALA A 107 13.28 0.77 22.67
C ALA A 107 13.66 1.09 21.22
N ALA A 108 12.74 1.65 20.43
CA ALA A 108 12.99 1.92 19.01
C ALA A 108 14.11 2.96 18.81
N PRO A 109 14.96 2.80 17.80
CA PRO A 109 15.88 3.86 17.39
C PRO A 109 15.07 5.11 16.98
N PRO A 110 15.62 6.33 17.15
CA PRO A 110 14.94 7.55 16.82
C PRO A 110 14.61 7.47 15.34
N GLN A 111 13.34 7.69 15.03
CA GLN A 111 13.02 8.05 13.67
C GLN A 111 13.85 9.30 13.32
N PRO A 112 14.46 9.36 12.13
CA PRO A 112 15.26 10.50 11.75
C PRO A 112 14.46 11.78 11.96
N ALA A 113 15.04 12.75 12.66
CA ALA A 113 14.39 14.04 12.87
C ALA A 113 13.99 14.60 11.49
N PRO A 114 12.82 15.26 11.34
CA PRO A 114 12.53 16.00 10.13
C PRO A 114 13.72 16.92 9.85
N GLY A 115 14.28 16.78 8.65
CA GLY A 115 15.52 17.46 8.26
C GLY A 115 15.41 18.98 8.46
N PRO A 116 16.55 19.69 8.55
CA PRO A 116 16.55 21.13 8.75
C PRO A 116 15.70 21.82 7.68
N VAL A 117 14.81 22.72 8.11
CA VAL A 117 14.09 23.64 7.24
C VAL A 117 15.14 24.44 6.47
N ILE A 118 15.33 24.09 5.20
CA ILE A 118 16.21 24.81 4.28
C ILE A 118 15.54 26.17 4.03
N PRO A 119 16.20 27.32 4.26
CA PRO A 119 15.63 28.61 3.90
C PRO A 119 15.31 28.62 2.41
N PRO A 120 14.21 29.27 1.99
CA PRO A 120 13.70 29.16 0.64
C PRO A 120 14.79 29.50 -0.36
N VAL A 121 15.11 28.53 -1.22
CA VAL A 121 15.89 28.76 -2.43
C VAL A 121 15.10 29.80 -3.22
N GLN A 122 15.70 30.96 -3.46
CA GLN A 122 15.11 31.95 -4.36
C GLN A 122 14.77 31.25 -5.68
N PRO A 123 13.51 31.34 -6.16
CA PRO A 123 13.13 30.71 -7.41
C PRO A 123 13.93 31.35 -8.54
N GLY A 124 14.91 30.60 -9.05
CA GLY A 124 15.50 30.85 -10.35
C GLY A 124 14.39 30.70 -11.37
N GLY A 125 13.92 31.84 -11.87
CA GLY A 125 12.71 31.94 -12.67
C GLY A 125 12.73 31.03 -13.90
N ILE A 126 11.70 30.20 -14.00
CA ILE A 126 11.20 29.69 -15.27
C ILE A 126 9.70 30.02 -15.33
N GLY A 127 9.41 31.05 -16.11
CA GLY A 127 8.12 31.59 -16.54
C GLY A 127 6.82 31.06 -15.93
N ASP A 128 6.15 31.95 -15.20
CA ASP A 128 4.69 32.02 -15.04
C ASP A 128 4.01 32.12 -16.43
N ARG A 129 3.96 31.02 -17.18
CA ARG A 129 2.92 30.86 -18.18
C ARG A 129 1.74 30.21 -17.48
N PRO A 130 0.60 30.91 -17.32
CA PRO A 130 -0.61 30.25 -16.88
C PRO A 130 -0.93 29.16 -17.90
N VAL A 131 -0.71 27.90 -17.52
CA VAL A 131 -1.28 26.77 -18.23
C VAL A 131 -2.78 26.92 -18.01
N ASP A 132 -3.51 27.24 -19.07
CA ASP A 132 -4.95 27.35 -19.02
C ASP A 132 -5.53 25.95 -18.78
N ILE A 133 -5.74 25.59 -17.51
CA ILE A 133 -6.30 24.30 -17.09
C ILE A 133 -7.82 24.23 -17.41
N ARG A 134 -8.40 25.25 -18.07
CA ARG A 134 -9.81 25.28 -18.50
C ARG A 134 -10.06 24.55 -19.83
N VAL A 135 -9.20 23.61 -20.21
CA VAL A 135 -9.51 22.68 -21.31
C VAL A 135 -10.65 21.78 -20.84
N GLY A 136 -11.67 21.58 -21.67
CA GLY A 136 -12.76 20.64 -21.38
C GLY A 136 -12.21 19.30 -20.89
N ARG A 137 -12.93 18.62 -19.99
CA ARG A 137 -12.50 17.34 -19.42
C ARG A 137 -12.40 16.29 -20.53
N ASP A 138 -11.25 16.20 -21.16
CA ASP A 138 -10.89 15.16 -22.12
C ASP A 138 -10.05 14.13 -21.39
N PHE A 139 -10.63 12.95 -21.20
CA PHE A 139 -9.96 11.82 -20.57
C PHE A 139 -8.73 11.38 -21.35
N ASN A 140 -8.74 11.54 -22.68
CA ASN A 140 -7.65 11.14 -23.56
C ASN A 140 -6.63 12.26 -23.76
N ARG A 141 -6.68 13.33 -22.96
CA ARG A 141 -5.70 14.42 -23.01
C ARG A 141 -4.30 13.84 -22.82
N ALA A 142 -3.43 14.09 -23.81
CA ALA A 142 -2.02 13.73 -23.68
C ALA A 142 -1.40 14.43 -22.46
N PRO A 143 -0.59 13.72 -21.65
CA PRO A 143 0.07 14.35 -20.52
C PRO A 143 0.99 15.48 -21.02
N PRO A 144 1.04 16.62 -20.31
CA PRO A 144 1.93 17.71 -20.71
C PRO A 144 3.39 17.28 -20.66
N ALA A 145 4.26 17.99 -21.38
CA ALA A 145 5.70 17.79 -21.25
C ALA A 145 6.16 18.12 -19.81
N SER A 146 7.18 17.39 -19.34
CA SER A 146 7.83 17.72 -18.08
C SER A 146 8.57 19.06 -18.21
N GLY A 147 8.48 19.87 -17.16
CA GLY A 147 9.30 21.08 -16.99
C GLY A 147 10.50 20.86 -16.06
N PHE A 148 10.75 19.61 -15.65
CA PHE A 148 11.70 19.27 -14.60
C PHE A 148 12.75 18.28 -15.10
N THR A 149 13.91 18.35 -14.47
CA THR A 149 15.01 17.40 -14.63
C THR A 149 15.42 16.87 -13.26
N VAL A 150 15.93 15.64 -13.21
CA VAL A 150 16.41 15.06 -11.95
C VAL A 150 17.84 15.49 -11.66
N ASP A 151 18.10 15.95 -10.44
CA ASP A 151 19.45 16.16 -9.92
C ASP A 151 20.00 14.83 -9.39
N LEU A 152 20.73 14.11 -10.24
CA LEU A 152 21.24 12.78 -9.92
C LEU A 152 22.22 12.81 -8.74
N ALA A 153 23.03 13.86 -8.59
CA ALA A 153 23.96 13.96 -7.48
C ALA A 153 23.23 14.07 -6.14
N LYS A 154 22.11 14.81 -6.10
CA LYS A 154 21.24 14.82 -4.93
C LYS A 154 20.56 13.47 -4.70
N ALA A 155 20.05 12.83 -5.77
CA ALA A 155 19.41 11.51 -5.65
C ALA A 155 20.39 10.46 -5.09
N GLN A 156 21.66 10.47 -5.53
CA GLN A 156 22.72 9.62 -4.97
C GLN A 156 22.93 9.88 -3.47
N GLY A 157 22.86 11.14 -3.05
CA GLY A 157 22.95 11.53 -1.64
C GLY A 157 21.80 11.05 -0.77
N VAL A 158 20.57 11.05 -1.31
CA VAL A 158 19.36 10.59 -0.60
C VAL A 158 19.29 9.06 -0.54
N TRP A 159 19.59 8.37 -1.64
CA TRP A 159 19.38 6.92 -1.75
C TRP A 159 20.65 6.08 -1.61
N HIS A 160 21.79 6.71 -1.30
CA HIS A 160 23.07 6.06 -1.02
C HIS A 160 23.50 5.05 -2.10
N SER A 161 23.26 5.39 -3.37
CA SER A 161 23.54 4.55 -4.54
C SER A 161 24.11 5.36 -5.70
N GLU A 162 24.73 4.70 -6.67
CA GLU A 162 25.33 5.34 -7.85
C GLU A 162 24.36 5.33 -9.03
N TYR A 163 23.98 6.53 -9.48
CA TYR A 163 23.10 6.77 -10.62
C TYR A 163 23.78 7.66 -11.67
N ASN A 164 23.86 7.20 -12.91
CA ASN A 164 24.48 7.93 -14.02
C ASN A 164 23.44 8.57 -14.96
N LYS A 165 22.22 8.04 -14.96
CA LYS A 165 21.08 8.52 -15.74
C LYS A 165 19.77 8.30 -14.98
N VAL A 166 18.68 8.95 -15.41
CA VAL A 166 17.40 8.88 -14.70
C VAL A 166 16.84 7.45 -14.69
N SER A 167 17.06 6.68 -15.76
CA SER A 167 16.61 5.28 -15.78
C SER A 167 17.26 4.40 -14.70
N ASP A 168 18.42 4.79 -14.16
CA ASP A 168 19.11 4.01 -13.12
C ASP A 168 18.35 4.06 -11.79
N LEU A 169 17.52 5.09 -11.57
CA LEU A 169 16.67 5.23 -10.38
C LEU A 169 15.57 4.16 -10.30
N PHE A 170 15.31 3.50 -11.43
CA PHE A 170 14.28 2.49 -11.61
C PHE A 170 14.88 1.18 -12.14
N THR A 171 16.15 0.96 -11.82
CA THR A 171 16.91 -0.23 -12.15
C THR A 171 17.54 -0.76 -10.88
N THR A 172 17.55 -2.07 -10.73
CA THR A 172 18.19 -2.70 -9.58
C THR A 172 19.37 -3.53 -9.99
N LYS A 173 20.43 -3.39 -9.17
CA LYS A 173 21.70 -4.06 -9.35
C LYS A 173 21.75 -5.22 -8.38
N THR A 174 21.69 -6.44 -8.90
CA THR A 174 21.81 -7.65 -8.09
C THR A 174 23.18 -8.26 -8.34
N ALA A 175 24.03 -8.24 -7.31
CA ALA A 175 25.28 -8.98 -7.33
C ALA A 175 25.00 -10.48 -7.19
N LEU A 176 25.61 -11.26 -8.06
CA LEU A 176 25.43 -12.70 -8.16
C LEU A 176 26.57 -13.42 -7.41
N PRO A 177 26.36 -14.68 -6.97
CA PRO A 177 27.40 -15.44 -6.27
C PRO A 177 28.71 -15.62 -7.05
N ASN A 178 28.65 -15.54 -8.38
CA ASN A 178 29.82 -15.62 -9.27
C ASN A 178 30.51 -14.26 -9.50
N GLY A 179 30.10 -13.20 -8.79
CA GLY A 179 30.65 -11.85 -8.91
C GLY A 179 30.10 -11.02 -10.07
N MET A 180 29.20 -11.56 -10.89
CA MET A 180 28.49 -10.76 -11.90
C MET A 180 27.49 -9.83 -11.23
N VAL A 181 27.31 -8.62 -11.77
CA VAL A 181 26.20 -7.74 -11.38
C VAL A 181 25.20 -7.73 -12.54
N ILE A 182 23.96 -8.12 -12.26
CA ILE A 182 22.86 -7.97 -13.22
C ILE A 182 22.09 -6.70 -12.91
N GLU A 183 21.76 -5.97 -13.97
CA GLU A 183 20.84 -4.84 -13.91
C GLU A 183 19.46 -5.32 -14.37
N ALA A 184 18.49 -5.32 -13.47
CA ALA A 184 17.09 -5.63 -13.76
C ALA A 184 16.29 -4.32 -13.74
N PRO A 185 15.68 -3.89 -14.86
CA PRO A 185 14.80 -2.73 -14.86
C PRO A 185 13.61 -3.06 -13.97
N SER A 186 13.48 -2.36 -12.85
CA SER A 186 12.42 -2.62 -11.90
C SER A 186 11.12 -1.95 -12.33
N HIS A 187 11.22 -0.77 -12.96
CA HIS A 187 10.06 0.02 -13.38
C HIS A 187 10.21 0.75 -14.71
N MET A 188 11.37 0.65 -15.39
CA MET A 188 11.60 1.18 -16.75
C MET A 188 11.24 0.15 -17.83
N MET A 189 10.12 -0.54 -17.68
CA MET A 189 9.79 -1.63 -18.59
C MET A 189 9.07 -1.08 -19.83
N GLY A 190 9.76 -1.10 -20.98
CA GLY A 190 9.19 -0.74 -22.28
C GLY A 190 9.15 0.76 -22.61
N GLN A 191 9.62 1.64 -21.71
CA GLN A 191 9.73 3.08 -21.97
C GLN A 191 11.18 3.50 -22.18
N ALA A 192 11.43 4.36 -23.17
CA ALA A 192 12.71 5.06 -23.25
C ALA A 192 12.75 6.16 -22.18
N GLU A 193 13.95 6.56 -21.76
CA GLU A 193 14.10 7.69 -20.82
C GLU A 193 13.43 8.97 -21.34
N ALA A 194 13.34 9.14 -22.66
CA ALA A 194 12.62 10.25 -23.31
C ALA A 194 11.10 10.22 -23.12
N ASP A 195 10.52 9.07 -22.79
CA ASP A 195 9.09 8.90 -22.54
C ASP A 195 8.71 9.28 -21.10
N LEU A 196 9.71 9.37 -20.20
CA LEU A 196 9.48 9.77 -18.82
C LEU A 196 8.97 11.21 -18.73
N ARG A 197 8.07 11.42 -17.77
CA ARG A 197 7.57 12.74 -17.39
C ARG A 197 7.91 12.94 -15.92
N ILE A 198 8.93 13.75 -15.66
CA ILE A 198 9.33 14.07 -14.29
C ILE A 198 8.32 15.06 -13.69
N ILE A 199 7.83 14.75 -12.50
CA ILE A 199 6.84 15.54 -11.77
C ILE A 199 7.48 15.92 -10.44
N ALA A 200 7.51 17.21 -10.13
CA ALA A 200 7.90 17.69 -8.80
C ALA A 200 6.70 17.65 -7.84
N TYR A 201 6.96 17.38 -6.57
CA TYR A 201 5.99 17.47 -5.49
C TYR A 201 6.70 17.77 -4.17
N ASP A 202 6.00 18.40 -3.24
CA ASP A 202 6.46 18.68 -1.89
C ASP A 202 5.27 18.65 -0.94
N ASP A 203 5.25 17.75 0.03
CA ASP A 203 4.16 17.64 1.01
C ASP A 203 3.97 18.94 1.82
N ALA A 204 4.97 19.83 1.89
CA ALA A 204 4.81 21.17 2.47
C ALA A 204 3.79 22.05 1.72
N ASP A 205 3.52 21.77 0.45
CA ASP A 205 2.46 22.42 -0.33
C ASP A 205 1.06 21.93 0.07
N GLY A 206 0.95 20.92 0.93
CA GLY A 206 -0.33 20.32 1.31
C GLY A 206 -1.10 19.84 0.08
N PRO A 207 -2.41 20.09 -0.03
CA PRO A 207 -3.19 19.69 -1.21
C PRO A 207 -2.87 20.53 -2.45
N ASN A 208 -2.09 21.63 -2.35
CA ASN A 208 -1.75 22.53 -3.45
C ASN A 208 -0.66 21.97 -4.38
N GLN A 209 -0.70 20.68 -4.69
CA GLN A 209 0.25 19.97 -5.55
C GLN A 209 0.07 20.32 -7.04
N LYS A 210 0.41 21.57 -7.40
CA LYS A 210 0.14 22.13 -8.74
C LYS A 210 0.81 21.34 -9.86
N ASP A 211 2.01 20.84 -9.63
CA ASP A 211 2.73 20.09 -10.65
C ASP A 211 2.15 18.69 -10.89
N ILE A 212 1.69 18.01 -9.84
CA ILE A 212 0.89 16.78 -9.99
C ILE A 212 -0.43 17.09 -10.71
N ALA A 213 -1.11 18.17 -10.33
CA ALA A 213 -2.41 18.56 -10.89
C ALA A 213 -2.37 18.87 -12.40
N ARG A 214 -1.18 19.17 -12.96
CA ARG A 214 -1.00 19.30 -14.42
C ARG A 214 -1.23 17.97 -15.15
N PHE A 215 -0.90 16.85 -14.51
CA PHE A 215 -1.04 15.50 -15.05
C PHE A 215 -2.32 14.80 -14.60
N ILE A 216 -2.79 15.13 -13.39
CA ILE A 216 -4.00 14.60 -12.77
C ILE A 216 -4.93 15.78 -12.45
N ALA A 217 -5.72 16.20 -13.44
CA ALA A 217 -6.58 17.37 -13.30
C ALA A 217 -7.70 17.14 -12.27
N PRO A 218 -8.31 18.20 -11.72
CA PRO A 218 -9.46 18.08 -10.84
C PRO A 218 -10.58 17.25 -11.49
N GLY A 219 -10.94 16.13 -10.86
CA GLY A 219 -11.86 15.17 -11.49
C GLY A 219 -11.23 13.88 -11.97
N GLU A 220 -9.91 13.80 -12.06
CA GLU A 220 -9.16 12.63 -12.53
C GLU A 220 -8.59 11.80 -11.38
N ILE A 221 -8.15 10.59 -11.70
CA ILE A 221 -7.41 9.69 -10.82
C ILE A 221 -6.16 9.16 -11.51
N ALA A 222 -5.18 8.78 -10.70
CA ALA A 222 -4.08 7.91 -11.09
C ALA A 222 -3.73 6.98 -9.93
N ILE A 223 -3.01 5.90 -10.22
CA ILE A 223 -2.37 5.07 -9.20
C ILE A 223 -0.92 5.53 -9.08
N ALA A 224 -0.53 5.95 -7.87
CA ALA A 224 0.85 6.28 -7.53
C ALA A 224 1.50 5.05 -6.90
N ILE A 225 2.55 4.54 -7.53
CA ILE A 225 3.25 3.31 -7.12
C ILE A 225 4.59 3.71 -6.53
N LYS A 226 4.80 3.45 -5.24
CA LYS A 226 6.04 3.79 -4.54
C LYS A 226 7.10 2.74 -4.81
N HIS A 227 8.21 3.18 -5.38
CA HIS A 227 9.38 2.36 -5.62
C HIS A 227 10.33 2.42 -4.42
N HIS A 228 10.74 1.27 -3.87
CA HIS A 228 11.94 1.22 -3.03
C HIS A 228 13.17 1.41 -3.91
N ALA A 229 13.85 2.54 -3.72
CA ALA A 229 15.26 2.58 -4.07
C ALA A 229 15.98 1.52 -3.22
N PRO A 230 16.74 0.58 -3.82
CA PRO A 230 17.42 -0.45 -3.07
C PRO A 230 18.44 0.20 -2.12
N HIS A 231 18.17 0.19 -0.82
CA HIS A 231 19.17 0.57 0.16
C HIS A 231 20.31 -0.47 0.09
N PRO A 232 21.59 -0.05 0.04
CA PRO A 232 22.73 -0.98 -0.04
C PRO A 232 22.82 -1.96 1.15
N ASP A 233 22.05 -1.72 2.22
CA ASP A 233 21.99 -2.54 3.43
C ASP A 233 20.67 -3.33 3.57
N ALA A 234 19.71 -3.16 2.66
CA ALA A 234 18.49 -3.96 2.67
C ALA A 234 18.85 -5.44 2.47
N ASP A 235 18.24 -6.34 3.25
CA ASP A 235 18.48 -7.77 3.10
C ASP A 235 17.98 -8.28 1.73
N GLU A 236 18.43 -9.46 1.33
CA GLU A 236 18.08 -10.02 0.02
C GLU A 236 16.56 -10.24 -0.13
N LYS A 237 15.85 -10.50 0.97
CA LYS A 237 14.39 -10.67 0.98
C LYS A 237 13.70 -9.35 0.62
N GLU A 238 14.07 -8.23 1.24
CA GLU A 238 13.51 -6.90 0.93
C GLU A 238 13.90 -6.43 -0.47
N ARG A 239 15.09 -6.77 -0.98
CA ARG A 239 15.47 -6.49 -2.39
C ARG A 239 14.63 -7.27 -3.40
N MET A 240 14.14 -8.43 -3.00
CA MET A 240 13.37 -9.37 -3.82
C MET A 240 11.87 -9.23 -3.69
N LYS A 241 11.36 -8.57 -2.63
CA LYS A 241 9.98 -8.07 -2.63
C LYS A 241 9.86 -7.13 -3.80
N LEU A 242 9.18 -7.59 -4.85
CA LEU A 242 8.87 -6.85 -6.08
C LEU A 242 8.71 -5.38 -5.73
N GLN A 243 9.68 -4.56 -6.14
CA GLN A 243 10.15 -3.35 -5.42
C GLN A 243 9.16 -2.18 -5.36
N CYS A 244 7.89 -2.46 -5.63
CA CYS A 244 6.73 -1.65 -5.27
C CYS A 244 6.30 -2.04 -3.84
N THR A 245 6.56 -1.19 -2.85
CA THR A 245 6.15 -1.51 -1.48
C THR A 245 4.77 -1.02 -1.14
N HIS A 246 4.29 -0.05 -1.90
CA HIS A 246 3.05 0.64 -1.58
C HIS A 246 2.43 1.24 -2.85
N ILE A 247 1.10 1.33 -2.87
CA ILE A 247 0.41 2.19 -3.83
C ILE A 247 -0.51 3.16 -3.11
N GLU A 248 -0.79 4.27 -3.77
CA GLU A 248 -1.78 5.26 -3.35
C GLU A 248 -2.67 5.60 -4.55
N ILE A 249 -3.90 6.04 -4.30
CA ILE A 249 -4.77 6.53 -5.36
C ILE A 249 -4.68 8.06 -5.34
N ALA A 250 -3.98 8.61 -6.33
CA ALA A 250 -3.85 10.04 -6.53
C ALA A 250 -5.16 10.60 -7.11
N VAL A 251 -5.70 11.65 -6.50
CA VAL A 251 -6.95 12.30 -6.91
C VAL A 251 -6.68 13.77 -7.16
N GLY A 252 -6.98 14.23 -8.38
CA GLY A 252 -6.96 15.66 -8.68
C GLY A 252 -8.12 16.38 -7.99
N VAL A 253 -7.83 17.46 -7.29
CA VAL A 253 -8.79 18.24 -6.49
C VAL A 253 -8.70 19.73 -6.80
N ASP A 254 -9.76 20.47 -6.48
CA ASP A 254 -9.72 21.92 -6.46
C ASP A 254 -9.40 22.39 -5.03
N THR A 255 -8.43 23.27 -4.89
CA THR A 255 -8.06 23.92 -3.64
C THR A 255 -8.39 25.41 -3.69
N PRO A 256 -8.32 26.15 -2.57
CA PRO A 256 -8.46 27.61 -2.58
C PRO A 256 -7.47 28.33 -3.51
N ASP A 257 -6.28 27.76 -3.71
CA ASP A 257 -5.19 28.36 -4.50
C ASP A 257 -5.13 27.83 -5.95
N GLY A 258 -6.08 26.99 -6.35
CA GLY A 258 -6.22 26.46 -7.71
C GLY A 258 -6.25 24.92 -7.76
N PRO A 259 -5.96 24.34 -8.93
CA PRO A 259 -5.85 22.90 -9.07
C PRO A 259 -4.74 22.32 -8.18
N GLY A 260 -5.04 21.22 -7.51
CA GLY A 260 -4.13 20.49 -6.65
C GLY A 260 -4.34 18.98 -6.76
N ALA A 261 -3.68 18.22 -5.91
CA ALA A 261 -3.82 16.78 -5.84
C ALA A 261 -3.61 16.29 -4.41
N ILE A 262 -4.28 15.20 -4.08
CA ILE A 262 -4.14 14.49 -2.81
C ILE A 262 -4.03 13.00 -3.08
N THR A 263 -3.75 12.22 -2.04
CA THR A 263 -3.84 10.77 -2.08
C THR A 263 -4.99 10.28 -1.23
N ILE A 264 -5.64 9.21 -1.68
CA ILE A 264 -6.57 8.40 -0.89
C ILE A 264 -5.94 7.02 -0.77
N ASN A 265 -5.86 6.49 0.45
CA ASN A 265 -5.10 5.29 0.73
C ASN A 265 -5.56 4.58 2.01
N ASN A 266 -5.24 3.29 2.16
CA ASN A 266 -5.34 2.57 3.43
C ASN A 266 -3.92 2.29 3.99
N PRO A 267 -3.63 2.62 5.27
CA PRO A 267 -4.51 3.29 6.22
C PRO A 267 -4.85 4.72 5.77
N GLN A 268 -6.03 5.21 6.20
CA GLN A 268 -6.62 6.47 5.74
C GLN A 268 -5.69 7.68 5.89
N ASN A 269 -4.92 7.72 6.98
CA ASN A 269 -4.01 8.81 7.30
C ASN A 269 -2.57 8.61 6.79
N TYR A 270 -2.31 7.61 5.94
CA TYR A 270 -0.97 7.39 5.40
C TYR A 270 -0.47 8.66 4.70
N GLN A 271 0.73 9.12 5.05
CA GLN A 271 1.32 10.39 4.60
C GLN A 271 0.36 11.60 4.75
N GLN A 272 -0.56 11.55 5.71
CA GLN A 272 -1.56 12.60 5.95
C GLN A 272 -2.42 12.94 4.70
N GLY A 273 -2.61 11.99 3.79
CA GLY A 273 -3.33 12.19 2.54
C GLY A 273 -2.53 12.89 1.43
N LEU A 274 -1.20 12.91 1.53
CA LEU A 274 -0.27 13.48 0.55
C LEU A 274 0.66 12.39 -0.01
N PHE A 275 1.76 12.79 -0.65
CA PHE A 275 2.56 11.91 -1.52
C PHE A 275 3.81 11.36 -0.82
N GLY A 276 4.23 11.97 0.29
CA GLY A 276 5.26 11.46 1.20
C GLY A 276 6.65 12.03 0.98
N THR A 277 7.67 11.29 1.42
CA THR A 277 9.06 11.77 1.51
C THR A 277 9.86 11.53 0.23
N PRO A 278 11.02 12.22 0.08
CA PRO A 278 11.95 11.98 -1.03
C PRO A 278 12.56 10.57 -1.09
N ASP A 279 12.38 9.74 -0.05
CA ASP A 279 12.97 8.40 0.04
C ASP A 279 12.28 7.38 -0.89
N TYR A 280 11.06 7.70 -1.34
CA TYR A 280 10.22 6.80 -2.13
C TYR A 280 9.75 7.48 -3.41
N PRO A 281 10.55 7.44 -4.50
CA PRO A 281 10.09 7.94 -5.79
C PRO A 281 8.84 7.17 -6.23
N MET A 282 7.92 7.89 -6.87
CA MET A 282 6.64 7.33 -7.32
C MET A 282 6.54 7.31 -8.84
N ILE A 283 5.82 6.30 -9.31
CA ILE A 283 5.37 6.22 -10.70
C ILE A 283 3.86 6.37 -10.72
N PHE A 284 3.38 7.27 -11.56
CA PHE A 284 1.96 7.48 -11.77
C PHE A 284 1.51 6.71 -13.00
N VAL A 285 0.52 5.84 -12.84
CA VAL A 285 -0.16 5.15 -13.95
C VAL A 285 -1.63 5.56 -13.98
N LYS A 286 -2.15 5.90 -15.16
CA LYS A 286 -3.56 6.29 -15.33
C LYS A 286 -4.31 5.13 -15.95
N PRO A 287 -5.48 4.72 -15.43
CA PRO A 287 -6.27 3.71 -16.10
C PRO A 287 -6.64 4.22 -17.50
N THR A 288 -6.71 3.33 -18.48
CA THR A 288 -7.30 3.60 -19.78
C THR A 288 -8.53 2.73 -19.97
N PHE A 289 -9.51 3.26 -20.69
CA PHE A 289 -10.77 2.58 -20.95
C PHE A 289 -10.75 1.89 -22.32
N PRO A 290 -11.40 0.72 -22.46
CA PRO A 290 -11.59 0.09 -23.76
C PRO A 290 -12.21 1.03 -24.80
N GLU A 291 -11.98 0.69 -26.06
CA GLU A 291 -12.69 1.30 -27.18
C GLU A 291 -14.21 1.10 -27.06
N GLY A 292 -15.00 1.99 -27.68
CA GLY A 292 -16.46 1.91 -27.67
C GLY A 292 -17.15 2.72 -26.55
N LEU A 293 -16.39 3.37 -25.66
CA LEU A 293 -16.90 4.38 -24.73
C LEU A 293 -16.64 5.80 -25.23
N SER A 294 -17.65 6.66 -25.17
CA SER A 294 -17.49 8.10 -25.42
C SER A 294 -16.66 8.75 -24.30
N ASN A 295 -16.10 9.94 -24.56
CA ASN A 295 -15.35 10.67 -23.54
C ASN A 295 -16.23 10.98 -22.30
N GLU A 296 -17.50 11.33 -22.51
CA GLU A 296 -18.47 11.55 -21.45
C GLU A 296 -18.72 10.29 -20.62
N GLU A 297 -18.80 9.12 -21.27
CA GLU A 297 -18.96 7.84 -20.58
C GLU A 297 -17.72 7.50 -19.75
N LYS A 298 -16.50 7.67 -20.30
CA LYS A 298 -15.24 7.48 -19.56
C LYS A 298 -15.20 8.38 -18.31
N MET A 299 -15.54 9.65 -18.47
CA MET A 299 -15.60 10.59 -17.35
C MET A 299 -16.66 10.21 -16.31
N ALA A 300 -17.81 9.66 -16.73
CA ALA A 300 -18.83 9.16 -15.82
C ALA A 300 -18.35 7.95 -15.01
N TYR A 301 -17.61 7.02 -15.63
CA TYR A 301 -16.95 5.92 -14.90
C TYR A 301 -15.90 6.45 -13.91
N VAL A 302 -15.07 7.41 -14.29
CA VAL A 302 -14.10 8.03 -13.36
C VAL A 302 -14.81 8.72 -12.19
N ASP A 303 -15.87 9.48 -12.44
CA ASP A 303 -16.67 10.10 -11.37
C ASP A 303 -17.28 9.04 -10.42
N ASN A 304 -17.71 7.90 -10.95
CA ASN A 304 -18.22 6.77 -10.15
C ASN A 304 -17.11 6.07 -9.36
N ILE A 305 -15.95 5.80 -9.97
CA ILE A 305 -14.76 5.24 -9.30
C ILE A 305 -14.33 6.12 -8.13
N ARG A 306 -14.21 7.44 -8.34
CA ARG A 306 -13.80 8.39 -7.28
C ARG A 306 -14.75 8.40 -6.10
N THR A 307 -16.05 8.27 -6.36
CA THR A 307 -17.05 8.23 -5.30
C THR A 307 -16.97 6.92 -4.52
N TRP A 308 -16.82 5.79 -5.21
CA TRP A 308 -16.56 4.50 -4.56
C TRP A 308 -15.26 4.46 -3.78
N LEU A 309 -14.19 5.06 -4.29
CA LEU A 309 -12.90 5.18 -3.63
C LEU A 309 -13.03 5.83 -2.26
N VAL A 310 -13.72 6.97 -2.17
CA VAL A 310 -13.92 7.68 -0.89
C VAL A 310 -14.82 6.88 0.05
N ILE A 311 -15.90 6.27 -0.44
CA ILE A 311 -16.77 5.41 0.38
C ILE A 311 -15.98 4.21 0.94
N ALA A 312 -15.25 3.50 0.07
CA ALA A 312 -14.45 2.34 0.46
C ALA A 312 -13.37 2.73 1.46
N ASN A 313 -12.64 3.82 1.19
CA ASN A 313 -11.60 4.32 2.08
C ASN A 313 -12.15 4.66 3.46
N THR A 314 -13.33 5.30 3.55
CA THR A 314 -13.93 5.66 4.84
C THR A 314 -14.32 4.46 5.71
N PHE A 315 -14.73 3.33 5.12
CA PHE A 315 -15.30 2.21 5.89
C PHE A 315 -14.45 0.95 5.91
N THR A 316 -13.33 0.92 5.20
CA THR A 316 -12.39 -0.20 5.25
C THR A 316 -11.22 0.15 6.15
N ASN A 317 -10.66 -0.84 6.82
CA ASN A 317 -9.46 -0.68 7.65
C ASN A 317 -8.28 -1.40 7.04
N PHE A 318 -7.10 -0.90 7.34
CA PHE A 318 -5.86 -1.54 6.95
C PHE A 318 -5.59 -2.79 7.81
N PRO A 319 -5.17 -3.92 7.20
CA PRO A 319 -4.86 -5.12 7.95
C PRO A 319 -3.57 -4.97 8.77
N GLY A 320 -3.62 -5.36 10.04
CA GLY A 320 -2.41 -5.38 10.89
C GLY A 320 -1.35 -6.38 10.41
N ASN A 321 -1.79 -7.42 9.67
CA ASN A 321 -0.94 -8.34 8.93
C ASN A 321 -1.47 -8.43 7.50
N TYR A 322 -0.70 -7.94 6.53
CA TYR A 322 -1.05 -7.95 5.10
C TYR A 322 -0.52 -9.20 4.38
N ASN A 323 0.10 -10.13 5.11
CA ASN A 323 0.50 -11.44 4.61
C ASN A 323 -0.66 -12.44 4.74
N GLY A 324 -0.84 -13.33 3.75
CA GLY A 324 -1.88 -14.36 3.81
C GLY A 324 -2.84 -14.43 2.62
N GLY A 325 -2.60 -13.63 1.57
CA GLY A 325 -3.44 -13.55 0.36
C GLY A 325 -4.52 -12.46 0.42
N ASP A 326 -5.45 -12.49 -0.55
CA ASP A 326 -6.61 -11.60 -0.73
C ASP A 326 -7.73 -12.02 0.25
N PRO A 327 -7.90 -11.32 1.39
CA PRO A 327 -8.94 -11.64 2.36
C PRO A 327 -10.35 -11.40 1.79
N LEU A 328 -10.50 -10.48 0.83
CA LEU A 328 -11.78 -10.14 0.22
C LEU A 328 -12.27 -11.19 -0.78
N ALA A 329 -11.39 -12.09 -1.23
CA ALA A 329 -11.74 -13.17 -2.14
C ALA A 329 -12.40 -12.70 -3.44
N THR A 330 -11.99 -11.53 -3.95
CA THR A 330 -12.64 -10.86 -5.08
C THR A 330 -12.30 -11.50 -6.42
N ARG A 331 -12.86 -12.69 -6.63
CA ARG A 331 -12.64 -13.52 -7.83
C ARG A 331 -13.43 -13.09 -9.07
N GLY A 332 -14.37 -12.17 -8.92
CA GLY A 332 -15.23 -11.72 -10.00
C GLY A 332 -16.21 -10.60 -9.57
N PRO A 333 -16.96 -10.05 -10.53
CA PRO A 333 -17.81 -8.87 -10.29
C PRO A 333 -18.87 -9.07 -9.19
N GLU A 334 -19.37 -10.30 -9.01
CA GLU A 334 -20.36 -10.63 -7.98
C GLU A 334 -19.83 -10.42 -6.57
N GLN A 335 -18.61 -10.86 -6.28
CA GLN A 335 -17.99 -10.71 -4.96
C GLN A 335 -17.68 -9.24 -4.67
N VAL A 336 -17.19 -8.51 -5.67
CA VAL A 336 -16.99 -7.05 -5.57
C VAL A 336 -18.32 -6.37 -5.25
N LYS A 337 -19.42 -6.74 -5.93
CA LYS A 337 -20.74 -6.17 -5.66
C LYS A 337 -21.19 -6.44 -4.22
N ALA A 338 -20.97 -7.64 -3.69
CA ALA A 338 -21.32 -7.97 -2.31
C ALA A 338 -20.56 -7.10 -1.28
N LEU A 339 -19.28 -6.81 -1.54
CA LEU A 339 -18.51 -5.84 -0.74
C LEU A 339 -19.10 -4.42 -0.88
N GLY A 340 -19.41 -3.99 -2.10
CA GLY A 340 -20.11 -2.73 -2.37
C GLY A 340 -21.43 -2.63 -1.61
N ASP A 341 -22.11 -3.77 -1.44
CA ASP A 341 -23.35 -3.81 -0.69
C ASP A 341 -23.17 -3.52 0.80
N LYS A 342 -22.12 -4.11 1.40
CA LYS A 342 -21.71 -3.83 2.79
C LYS A 342 -21.26 -2.38 2.97
N LEU A 343 -20.50 -1.83 2.03
CA LEU A 343 -20.07 -0.43 2.06
C LEU A 343 -21.25 0.55 2.05
N LEU A 344 -22.24 0.34 1.18
CA LEU A 344 -23.43 1.19 1.12
C LEU A 344 -24.33 1.02 2.35
N ALA A 345 -24.39 -0.18 2.95
CA ALA A 345 -25.08 -0.39 4.22
C ALA A 345 -24.38 0.37 5.36
N ALA A 346 -23.05 0.29 5.45
CA ALA A 346 -22.26 1.04 6.43
C ALA A 346 -22.41 2.57 6.27
N LEU A 347 -22.47 3.05 5.02
CA LEU A 347 -22.79 4.43 4.67
C LEU A 347 -24.17 4.87 5.19
N SER A 348 -25.14 3.95 5.19
CA SER A 348 -26.49 4.15 5.73
C SER A 348 -26.56 4.10 7.26
N GLY A 349 -25.43 3.82 7.94
CA GLY A 349 -25.37 3.68 9.40
C GLY A 349 -25.58 2.27 9.95
N ASP A 350 -25.64 1.24 9.09
CA ASP A 350 -25.76 -0.16 9.50
C ASP A 350 -24.53 -0.61 10.31
N GLN A 351 -24.75 -1.00 11.56
CA GLN A 351 -23.70 -1.42 12.48
C GLN A 351 -23.19 -2.84 12.20
N GLU A 352 -24.03 -3.73 11.68
CA GLU A 352 -23.61 -5.08 11.30
C GLU A 352 -22.68 -5.01 10.09
N ALA A 353 -23.01 -4.16 9.12
CA ALA A 353 -22.15 -3.91 7.97
C ALA A 353 -20.79 -3.34 8.39
N ARG A 354 -20.77 -2.38 9.32
CA ARG A 354 -19.52 -1.83 9.89
C ARG A 354 -18.73 -2.89 10.65
N ALA A 355 -19.38 -3.69 11.49
CA ALA A 355 -18.73 -4.78 12.22
C ALA A 355 -18.12 -5.80 11.25
N TRP A 356 -18.82 -6.13 10.17
CA TRP A 356 -18.32 -7.01 9.11
C TRP A 356 -17.08 -6.42 8.44
N LEU A 357 -17.10 -5.15 8.03
CA LEU A 357 -15.96 -4.46 7.40
C LEU A 357 -14.75 -4.29 8.35
N ASN A 358 -14.98 -4.27 9.66
CA ASN A 358 -13.93 -4.19 10.67
C ASN A 358 -13.31 -5.54 11.01
N ALA A 359 -13.93 -6.66 10.61
CA ALA A 359 -13.41 -7.99 10.86
C ALA A 359 -12.07 -8.20 10.13
N PRO A 360 -11.05 -8.81 10.76
CA PRO A 360 -9.72 -8.97 10.16
C PRO A 360 -9.72 -9.55 8.73
N GLU A 361 -10.62 -10.49 8.46
CA GLU A 361 -10.80 -11.14 7.16
C GLU A 361 -11.49 -10.28 6.09
N ASN A 362 -11.92 -9.06 6.40
CA ASN A 362 -12.53 -8.12 5.46
C ASN A 362 -11.78 -6.78 5.41
N GLN A 363 -10.62 -6.71 6.07
CA GLN A 363 -9.73 -5.56 6.01
C GLN A 363 -9.07 -5.48 4.63
N VAL A 364 -8.69 -4.27 4.23
CA VAL A 364 -8.31 -3.95 2.85
C VAL A 364 -6.96 -3.26 2.84
N TYR A 365 -5.97 -3.90 2.21
CA TYR A 365 -4.64 -3.34 1.98
C TYR A 365 -4.68 -2.18 0.97
N CYS A 366 -3.60 -1.40 0.85
CA CYS A 366 -3.56 -0.24 -0.06
C CYS A 366 -3.82 -0.62 -1.53
N ALA A 367 -3.21 -1.72 -1.99
CA ALA A 367 -3.39 -2.25 -3.33
C ALA A 367 -4.81 -2.77 -3.59
N GLU A 368 -5.45 -3.29 -2.55
CA GLU A 368 -6.81 -3.80 -2.60
C GLU A 368 -7.85 -2.67 -2.58
N LEU A 369 -7.56 -1.54 -1.92
CA LEU A 369 -8.43 -0.37 -1.95
C LEU A 369 -8.61 0.13 -3.39
N ALA A 370 -7.51 0.25 -4.15
CA ALA A 370 -7.56 0.60 -5.57
C ALA A 370 -8.33 -0.45 -6.38
N HIS A 371 -8.08 -1.75 -6.12
CA HIS A 371 -8.78 -2.84 -6.79
C HIS A 371 -10.29 -2.75 -6.57
N VAL A 372 -10.73 -2.61 -5.32
CA VAL A 372 -12.13 -2.50 -4.93
C VAL A 372 -12.77 -1.26 -5.55
N ALA A 373 -12.12 -0.10 -5.47
CA ALA A 373 -12.66 1.15 -6.00
C ALA A 373 -12.82 1.12 -7.53
N LEU A 374 -11.82 0.62 -8.26
CA LEU A 374 -11.87 0.48 -9.71
C LEU A 374 -12.97 -0.49 -10.14
N ASN A 375 -13.05 -1.65 -9.49
CA ASN A 375 -14.04 -2.66 -9.83
C ASN A 375 -15.48 -2.22 -9.50
N LEU A 376 -15.71 -1.65 -8.31
CA LEU A 376 -17.02 -1.08 -7.96
C LEU A 376 -17.40 0.05 -8.92
N GLY A 377 -16.45 0.89 -9.28
CA GLY A 377 -16.64 1.99 -10.21
C GLY A 377 -17.10 1.57 -11.61
N ILE A 378 -16.62 0.43 -12.12
CA ILE A 378 -17.04 -0.07 -13.44
C ILE A 378 -18.25 -1.02 -13.40
N HIS A 379 -18.50 -1.70 -12.28
CA HIS A 379 -19.56 -2.71 -12.17
C HIS A 379 -20.82 -2.25 -11.46
N VAL A 380 -20.72 -1.24 -10.58
CA VAL A 380 -21.84 -0.78 -9.75
C VAL A 380 -22.02 0.73 -9.95
N PRO A 381 -22.69 1.16 -11.03
CA PRO A 381 -23.08 2.55 -11.19
C PRO A 381 -23.90 3.04 -9.99
N LEU A 382 -23.47 4.13 -9.36
CA LEU A 382 -24.18 4.76 -8.25
C LEU A 382 -25.37 5.58 -8.75
N ASN A 383 -26.37 4.90 -9.32
CA ASN A 383 -27.61 5.49 -9.86
C ASN A 383 -28.87 4.71 -9.42
N GLU A 384 -30.04 5.30 -9.66
CA GLU A 384 -31.32 4.72 -9.27
C GLU A 384 -31.60 3.38 -9.95
N ALA A 385 -31.25 3.23 -11.24
CA ALA A 385 -31.48 2.01 -12.00
C ALA A 385 -30.71 0.80 -11.41
N THR A 386 -29.52 1.04 -10.85
CA THR A 386 -28.68 -0.01 -10.27
C THR A 386 -29.02 -0.26 -8.80
N LEU A 387 -29.29 0.80 -8.03
CA LEU A 387 -29.44 0.71 -6.57
C LEU A 387 -30.89 0.59 -6.09
N GLY A 388 -31.87 0.93 -6.93
CA GLY A 388 -33.25 1.15 -6.54
C GLY A 388 -33.48 2.53 -5.89
N ALA A 389 -34.74 2.97 -5.86
CA ALA A 389 -35.14 4.30 -5.43
C ALA A 389 -34.67 4.67 -4.01
N ASP A 390 -34.96 3.81 -3.02
CA ASP A 390 -34.71 4.09 -1.61
C ASP A 390 -33.21 4.21 -1.31
N ARG A 391 -32.43 3.24 -1.78
CA ARG A 391 -30.98 3.22 -1.57
C ARG A 391 -30.28 4.36 -2.31
N PHE A 392 -30.76 4.71 -3.50
CA PHE A 392 -30.23 5.85 -4.24
C PHE A 392 -30.58 7.18 -3.56
N ALA A 393 -31.78 7.33 -3.00
CA ALA A 393 -32.15 8.50 -2.22
C ALA A 393 -31.27 8.67 -0.97
N MET A 394 -31.02 7.57 -0.24
CA MET A 394 -30.09 7.55 0.89
C MET A 394 -28.68 7.98 0.45
N LEU A 395 -28.15 7.38 -0.62
CA LEU A 395 -26.83 7.70 -1.14
C LEU A 395 -26.72 9.20 -1.47
N LYS A 396 -27.70 9.75 -2.19
CA LYS A 396 -27.72 11.20 -2.53
C LYS A 396 -27.67 12.07 -1.27
N GLY A 397 -28.41 11.71 -0.22
CA GLY A 397 -28.35 12.39 1.07
C GLY A 397 -26.95 12.34 1.67
N ALA A 398 -26.36 11.14 1.76
CA ALA A 398 -25.04 10.94 2.34
C ALA A 398 -23.93 11.68 1.57
N LEU A 399 -23.96 11.68 0.23
CA LEU A 399 -22.98 12.38 -0.61
C LEU A 399 -23.12 13.91 -0.52
N ARG A 400 -24.34 14.42 -0.34
CA ARG A 400 -24.60 15.86 -0.16
C ARG A 400 -24.13 16.34 1.21
N ASP A 401 -24.48 15.60 2.26
CA ASP A 401 -24.24 16.02 3.64
C ASP A 401 -22.80 15.71 4.08
N LYS A 402 -22.14 14.75 3.42
CA LYS A 402 -20.75 14.30 3.66
C LYS A 402 -20.44 13.91 5.12
N ALA A 403 -21.45 13.75 5.98
CA ALA A 403 -21.26 13.45 7.40
C ALA A 403 -20.49 12.14 7.63
N PHE A 404 -20.57 11.19 6.70
CA PHE A 404 -19.82 9.93 6.78
C PHE A 404 -18.30 10.13 6.79
N LEU A 405 -17.78 11.22 6.21
CA LEU A 405 -16.34 11.54 6.19
C LEU A 405 -15.77 11.80 7.60
N GLN A 406 -16.60 12.00 8.62
CA GLN A 406 -16.14 12.04 10.01
C GLN A 406 -15.51 10.72 10.48
N ASN A 407 -15.73 9.62 9.75
CA ASN A 407 -15.09 8.33 10.00
C ASN A 407 -13.87 8.11 9.08
N ASN A 408 -13.36 9.15 8.42
CA ASN A 408 -12.18 9.08 7.56
C ASN A 408 -11.07 9.94 8.15
N ASP A 409 -9.94 9.32 8.47
CA ASP A 409 -8.78 9.99 9.06
C ASP A 409 -7.96 10.81 8.05
N ASN A 410 -8.30 10.76 6.76
CA ASN A 410 -7.72 11.63 5.75
C ASN A 410 -8.39 13.01 5.79
N GLN A 411 -7.67 13.99 6.35
CA GLN A 411 -8.15 15.37 6.50
C GLN A 411 -8.52 16.08 5.19
N TYR A 412 -8.05 15.59 4.03
CA TYR A 412 -8.31 16.18 2.73
C TYR A 412 -9.37 15.42 1.91
N ALA A 413 -9.95 14.33 2.43
CA ALA A 413 -10.94 13.54 1.70
C ALA A 413 -12.19 14.35 1.30
N ASP A 414 -12.50 15.44 2.02
CA ASP A 414 -13.61 16.33 1.73
C ASP A 414 -13.42 17.17 0.45
N LEU A 415 -12.17 17.40 0.02
CA LEU A 415 -11.82 18.07 -1.24
C LEU A 415 -12.22 17.24 -2.47
N VAL A 416 -12.42 15.93 -2.32
CA VAL A 416 -12.86 15.08 -3.42
C VAL A 416 -14.30 15.41 -3.82
N LYS A 417 -14.49 15.75 -5.09
CA LYS A 417 -15.81 15.99 -5.70
C LYS A 417 -16.54 14.68 -5.96
N LEU A 418 -17.36 14.28 -4.98
CA LEU A 418 -18.24 13.11 -5.03
C LEU A 418 -19.44 13.35 -5.94
N LYS A 419 -19.83 12.33 -6.71
CA LYS A 419 -20.94 12.40 -7.66
C LYS A 419 -21.64 11.05 -7.79
N THR A 420 -22.96 11.10 -7.99
CA THR A 420 -23.72 9.94 -8.45
C THR A 420 -23.47 9.68 -9.94
N ALA A 421 -23.61 8.43 -10.36
CA ALA A 421 -23.58 8.06 -11.77
C ALA A 421 -24.78 8.64 -12.53
N PRO A 422 -24.65 8.93 -13.84
CA PRO A 422 -25.79 9.27 -14.70
C PRO A 422 -26.86 8.16 -14.68
N ALA A 423 -28.14 8.54 -14.81
CA ALA A 423 -29.26 7.60 -14.69
C ALA A 423 -29.22 6.45 -15.71
N GLY A 424 -28.72 6.70 -16.93
CA GLY A 424 -28.58 5.69 -17.99
C GLY A 424 -27.25 4.93 -17.98
N MET A 425 -26.35 5.22 -17.05
CA MET A 425 -25.06 4.54 -16.96
C MET A 425 -25.26 3.09 -16.52
N LYS A 426 -24.70 2.16 -17.29
CA LYS A 426 -24.76 0.72 -17.04
C LYS A 426 -23.42 0.20 -16.52
N PRO A 427 -23.38 -0.99 -15.90
CA PRO A 427 -22.12 -1.71 -15.70
C PRO A 427 -21.34 -1.77 -17.02
N MET A 428 -20.03 -1.53 -16.99
CA MET A 428 -19.21 -1.42 -18.20
C MET A 428 -19.25 -2.69 -19.05
N THR A 429 -19.24 -3.84 -18.38
CA THR A 429 -19.33 -5.13 -19.06
C THR A 429 -20.65 -5.31 -19.81
N GLU A 430 -21.77 -4.84 -19.26
CA GLU A 430 -23.05 -4.80 -19.96
C GLU A 430 -23.01 -3.82 -21.13
N LYS A 431 -22.48 -2.60 -20.91
CA LYS A 431 -22.38 -1.55 -21.92
C LYS A 431 -21.57 -1.99 -23.14
N LEU A 432 -20.48 -2.72 -22.93
CA LEU A 432 -19.55 -3.14 -23.96
C LEU A 432 -19.78 -4.58 -24.44
N GLY A 433 -20.76 -5.30 -23.86
CA GLY A 433 -20.98 -6.72 -24.16
C GLY A 433 -19.78 -7.61 -23.82
N LEU A 434 -19.00 -7.23 -22.81
CA LEU A 434 -17.83 -8.00 -22.38
C LEU A 434 -18.30 -9.24 -21.60
N PRO A 435 -17.70 -10.41 -21.84
CA PRO A 435 -18.09 -11.63 -21.17
C PRO A 435 -17.86 -11.53 -19.65
N THR A 436 -18.93 -11.72 -18.88
CA THR A 436 -18.91 -11.82 -17.40
C THR A 436 -19.12 -13.26 -16.91
N SER A 437 -19.43 -14.18 -17.81
CA SER A 437 -19.63 -15.61 -17.58
C SER A 437 -19.20 -16.41 -18.82
N GLU A 438 -18.59 -17.58 -18.62
CA GLU A 438 -17.88 -18.39 -19.63
C GLU A 438 -18.72 -19.10 -20.70
N PRO A 439 -18.07 -19.61 -21.76
CA PRO A 439 -18.23 -20.99 -22.22
C PRO A 439 -17.27 -21.97 -21.48
N GLY A 440 -17.75 -22.64 -20.41
CA GLY A 440 -17.27 -23.96 -19.92
C GLY A 440 -16.25 -24.06 -18.75
N GLU A 441 -16.73 -24.33 -17.53
CA GLU A 441 -16.05 -24.89 -16.32
C GLU A 441 -14.66 -24.37 -15.88
N ALA A 442 -14.06 -23.37 -16.51
CA ALA A 442 -12.75 -22.84 -16.12
C ALA A 442 -12.73 -21.31 -16.12
N ARG A 443 -13.41 -20.69 -15.13
CA ARG A 443 -13.38 -19.23 -14.95
C ARG A 443 -11.92 -18.86 -14.77
N ALA A 444 -11.34 -18.14 -15.72
CA ALA A 444 -10.07 -17.46 -15.49
C ALA A 444 -10.30 -16.54 -14.30
N PHE A 445 -9.50 -16.74 -13.25
CA PHE A 445 -9.66 -16.02 -12.00
C PHE A 445 -9.62 -14.51 -12.26
N GLY A 446 -10.65 -13.78 -11.82
CA GLY A 446 -10.76 -12.33 -12.03
C GLY A 446 -11.35 -11.88 -13.38
N GLN A 447 -11.88 -12.79 -14.21
CA GLN A 447 -12.49 -12.39 -15.48
C GLN A 447 -13.58 -11.32 -15.32
N GLY A 448 -13.50 -10.29 -16.17
CA GLY A 448 -14.45 -9.17 -16.18
C GLY A 448 -14.13 -8.07 -15.17
N LEU A 449 -13.16 -8.27 -14.27
CA LEU A 449 -12.70 -7.23 -13.34
C LEU A 449 -11.89 -6.14 -14.07
N ALA A 450 -11.92 -4.91 -13.55
CA ALA A 450 -11.08 -3.78 -13.97
C ALA A 450 -9.60 -4.17 -14.03
N ILE A 451 -9.13 -4.85 -12.99
CA ILE A 451 -7.84 -5.52 -12.90
C ILE A 451 -8.05 -6.89 -12.28
N GLN A 452 -7.47 -7.92 -12.87
CA GLN A 452 -7.47 -9.26 -12.27
C GLN A 452 -6.43 -9.33 -11.15
N PRO A 453 -6.77 -9.82 -9.94
CA PRO A 453 -5.77 -10.12 -8.92
C PRO A 453 -4.84 -11.23 -9.42
N TYR A 454 -3.62 -11.25 -8.91
CA TYR A 454 -2.62 -12.26 -9.26
C TYR A 454 -2.87 -13.54 -8.47
N THR A 455 -2.76 -14.68 -9.13
CA THR A 455 -2.56 -15.95 -8.42
C THR A 455 -1.10 -16.08 -8.00
N VAL A 456 -0.81 -17.00 -7.07
CA VAL A 456 0.58 -17.34 -6.71
C VAL A 456 1.39 -17.76 -7.95
N ALA A 457 0.76 -18.46 -8.89
CA ALA A 457 1.39 -18.84 -10.14
C ALA A 457 1.74 -17.62 -11.01
N ASP A 458 0.90 -16.59 -11.03
CA ASP A 458 1.18 -15.37 -11.80
C ASP A 458 2.32 -14.58 -11.14
N ILE A 459 2.41 -14.52 -9.81
CA ILE A 459 3.56 -13.92 -9.11
C ILE A 459 4.87 -14.64 -9.46
N LEU A 460 4.86 -15.97 -9.47
CA LEU A 460 6.04 -16.77 -9.86
C LEU A 460 6.40 -16.59 -11.34
N GLU A 461 5.40 -16.52 -12.20
CA GLU A 461 5.55 -16.28 -13.63
C GLU A 461 6.22 -14.92 -13.90
N GLU A 462 5.70 -13.86 -13.27
CA GLU A 462 6.26 -12.52 -13.31
C GLU A 462 7.69 -12.48 -12.80
N PHE A 463 7.95 -13.13 -11.66
CA PHE A 463 9.29 -13.20 -11.10
C PHE A 463 10.29 -13.84 -12.09
N ILE A 464 9.90 -14.95 -12.71
CA ILE A 464 10.74 -15.65 -13.69
C ILE A 464 10.96 -14.77 -14.93
N GLN A 465 9.94 -14.06 -15.42
CA GLN A 465 10.07 -13.25 -16.64
C GLN A 465 10.85 -11.94 -16.41
N ALA A 466 10.63 -11.27 -15.28
CA ALA A 466 11.11 -9.89 -15.05
C ALA A 466 12.45 -9.81 -14.30
N THR A 467 12.72 -10.71 -13.35
CA THR A 467 13.85 -10.54 -12.41
C THR A 467 15.20 -10.86 -13.05
N VAL A 468 15.23 -11.84 -13.96
CA VAL A 468 16.44 -12.21 -14.74
C VAL A 468 16.01 -12.41 -16.19
N PRO A 469 16.28 -11.45 -17.08
CA PRO A 469 15.76 -11.41 -18.45
C PRO A 469 16.46 -12.44 -19.35
N ARG A 470 16.22 -13.74 -19.08
CA ARG A 470 16.85 -14.88 -19.76
C ARG A 470 16.55 -14.91 -21.26
N GLU A 471 15.40 -14.41 -21.67
CA GLU A 471 15.06 -14.26 -23.09
C GLU A 471 16.03 -13.31 -23.80
N GLN A 472 16.37 -12.19 -23.15
CA GLN A 472 17.22 -11.14 -23.71
C GLN A 472 18.72 -11.46 -23.53
N MET A 473 19.10 -12.06 -22.40
CA MET A 473 20.50 -12.26 -22.00
C MET A 473 21.01 -13.69 -22.17
N GLY A 474 20.12 -14.64 -22.47
CA GLY A 474 20.46 -16.00 -22.82
C GLY A 474 20.52 -17.00 -21.66
N GLU A 475 20.65 -18.27 -22.05
CA GLU A 475 20.63 -19.46 -21.20
C GLU A 475 21.71 -19.57 -20.12
N PRO A 476 22.91 -18.95 -20.23
CA PRO A 476 23.90 -18.95 -19.14
C PRO A 476 23.37 -18.39 -17.81
N LEU A 477 22.28 -17.61 -17.83
CA LEU A 477 21.63 -17.09 -16.63
C LEU A 477 20.73 -18.10 -15.88
N ALA A 478 20.56 -19.33 -16.38
CA ALA A 478 19.69 -20.33 -15.76
C ALA A 478 20.02 -20.57 -14.27
N ALA A 479 21.29 -20.85 -13.95
CA ALA A 479 21.74 -21.11 -12.58
C ALA A 479 21.52 -19.89 -11.66
N VAL A 480 21.72 -18.69 -12.21
CA VAL A 480 21.52 -17.42 -11.51
C VAL A 480 20.05 -17.22 -11.16
N GLN A 481 19.17 -17.40 -12.15
CA GLN A 481 17.72 -17.25 -11.99
C GLN A 481 17.17 -18.25 -10.97
N ALA A 482 17.72 -19.48 -10.92
CA ALA A 482 17.35 -20.49 -9.94
C ALA A 482 17.79 -20.16 -8.52
N GLU A 483 19.01 -19.65 -8.33
CA GLU A 483 19.48 -19.20 -7.00
C GLU A 483 18.64 -18.01 -6.49
N ILE A 484 18.32 -17.08 -7.38
CA ILE A 484 17.44 -15.94 -7.09
C ILE A 484 16.03 -16.44 -6.70
N LEU A 485 15.45 -17.36 -7.48
CA LEU A 485 14.17 -17.98 -7.13
C LEU A 485 14.23 -18.72 -5.80
N LYS A 486 15.29 -19.50 -5.55
CA LYS A 486 15.46 -20.23 -4.28
C LYS A 486 15.48 -19.30 -3.08
N LYS A 487 16.17 -18.16 -3.17
CA LYS A 487 16.22 -17.15 -2.11
C LYS A 487 14.87 -16.44 -1.88
N ALA A 488 14.04 -16.32 -2.90
CA ALA A 488 12.72 -15.71 -2.80
C ALA A 488 11.66 -16.59 -2.11
N GLN A 489 11.97 -17.88 -1.84
CA GLN A 489 10.99 -18.86 -1.34
C GLN A 489 10.26 -18.40 -0.08
N ASP A 490 11.00 -17.97 0.94
CA ASP A 490 10.42 -17.59 2.23
C ASP A 490 9.51 -16.37 2.09
N GLY A 491 9.94 -15.36 1.30
CA GLY A 491 9.14 -14.16 1.04
C GLY A 491 7.85 -14.45 0.27
N LEU A 492 7.93 -15.36 -0.72
CA LEU A 492 6.75 -15.80 -1.48
C LEU A 492 5.79 -16.59 -0.60
N TYR A 493 6.30 -17.46 0.26
CA TYR A 493 5.49 -18.26 1.17
C TYR A 493 4.77 -17.39 2.21
N GLU A 494 5.47 -16.40 2.76
CA GLU A 494 4.89 -15.42 3.67
C GLU A 494 3.80 -14.60 2.98
N ALA A 495 4.09 -13.98 1.85
CA ALA A 495 3.13 -13.13 1.12
C ALA A 495 1.83 -13.89 0.76
N THR A 496 1.95 -15.18 0.47
CA THR A 496 0.84 -16.04 0.05
C THR A 496 0.21 -16.86 1.19
N GLY A 497 0.73 -16.73 2.41
CA GLY A 497 0.24 -17.45 3.60
C GLY A 497 0.55 -18.95 3.62
N ILE A 498 1.42 -19.43 2.73
CA ILE A 498 1.87 -20.83 2.69
C ILE A 498 2.73 -21.14 3.92
N ASP A 499 3.45 -20.15 4.45
CA ASP A 499 4.22 -20.23 5.69
C ASP A 499 3.35 -20.60 6.91
N GLN A 500 2.07 -20.25 6.89
CA GLN A 500 1.08 -20.56 7.94
C GLN A 500 0.59 -22.01 7.89
N LEU A 501 0.85 -22.75 6.80
CA LEU A 501 0.54 -24.17 6.73
C LEU A 501 1.49 -24.97 7.63
N PRO A 502 1.00 -25.95 8.42
CA PRO A 502 1.89 -26.82 9.18
C PRO A 502 2.90 -27.51 8.25
N ALA A 503 4.19 -27.44 8.58
CA ALA A 503 5.29 -28.00 7.77
C ALA A 503 5.10 -29.49 7.44
N ALA A 504 4.46 -30.24 8.35
CA ALA A 504 4.19 -31.66 8.16
C ALA A 504 2.95 -31.97 7.30
N SER A 505 2.14 -30.97 6.93
CA SER A 505 0.93 -31.17 6.14
C SER A 505 1.25 -31.60 4.70
N GLU A 506 0.42 -32.47 4.13
CA GLU A 506 0.58 -32.92 2.74
C GLU A 506 0.43 -31.76 1.74
N GLU A 507 -0.37 -30.75 2.09
CA GLU A 507 -0.48 -29.51 1.34
C GLU A 507 0.88 -28.79 1.28
N ARG A 508 1.51 -28.54 2.43
CA ARG A 508 2.81 -27.85 2.48
C ARG A 508 3.90 -28.63 1.75
N LYS A 509 3.98 -29.95 1.95
CA LYS A 509 4.94 -30.81 1.22
C LYS A 509 4.70 -30.78 -0.29
N GLY A 510 3.44 -30.70 -0.73
CA GLY A 510 3.08 -30.58 -2.13
C GLY A 510 3.59 -29.28 -2.75
N VAL A 511 3.44 -28.15 -2.04
CA VAL A 511 3.98 -26.85 -2.44
C VAL A 511 5.51 -26.88 -2.47
N ASP A 512 6.16 -27.39 -1.42
CA ASP A 512 7.63 -27.47 -1.33
C ASP A 512 8.21 -28.29 -2.50
N LYS A 513 7.63 -29.46 -2.79
CA LYS A 513 8.06 -30.30 -3.90
C LYS A 513 7.88 -29.63 -5.26
N LEU A 514 6.78 -28.89 -5.44
CA LEU A 514 6.54 -28.13 -6.65
C LEU A 514 7.55 -26.99 -6.79
N TYR A 515 7.85 -26.28 -5.69
CA TYR A 515 8.83 -25.20 -5.68
C TYR A 515 10.23 -25.70 -6.02
N ASP A 516 10.66 -26.83 -5.44
CA ASP A 516 11.92 -27.47 -5.78
C ASP A 516 11.99 -27.85 -7.27
N ALA A 517 10.89 -28.37 -7.83
CA ALA A 517 10.81 -28.69 -9.25
C ALA A 517 10.89 -27.45 -10.14
N LEU A 518 10.27 -26.33 -9.74
CA LEU A 518 10.37 -25.03 -10.41
C LEU A 518 11.81 -24.54 -10.40
N VAL A 519 12.47 -24.49 -9.23
CA VAL A 519 13.87 -24.08 -9.09
C VAL A 519 14.79 -24.95 -9.95
N ALA A 520 14.61 -26.26 -9.93
CA ALA A 520 15.41 -27.18 -10.75
C ALA A 520 15.20 -26.96 -12.26
N THR A 521 13.96 -26.71 -12.69
CA THR A 521 13.63 -26.43 -14.09
C THR A 521 14.20 -25.10 -14.54
N VAL A 522 14.06 -24.05 -13.73
CA VAL A 522 14.65 -22.73 -13.98
C VAL A 522 16.17 -22.81 -14.06
N GLY A 523 16.80 -23.63 -13.21
CA GLY A 523 18.26 -23.77 -13.13
C GLY A 523 18.90 -24.51 -14.29
N LYS A 524 18.12 -25.25 -15.09
CA LYS A 524 18.61 -26.01 -16.23
C LYS A 524 18.78 -25.11 -17.45
N GLN A 525 19.88 -25.23 -18.17
CA GLN A 525 20.04 -24.64 -19.51
C GLN A 525 19.31 -25.48 -20.56
N TYR A 526 18.60 -24.81 -21.48
CA TYR A 526 17.88 -25.39 -22.60
C TYR A 526 18.49 -24.90 -23.91
N GLY A 527 18.09 -25.50 -25.05
CA GLY A 527 18.56 -25.08 -26.36
C GLY A 527 17.96 -23.76 -26.83
N SER A 528 16.87 -23.31 -26.22
CA SER A 528 16.23 -22.02 -26.49
C SER A 528 15.34 -21.58 -25.34
N TYR A 529 15.01 -20.28 -25.29
CA TYR A 529 14.01 -19.76 -24.35
C TYR A 529 12.65 -20.45 -24.55
N ALA A 530 12.24 -20.71 -25.79
CA ALA A 530 10.98 -21.42 -26.08
C ALA A 530 10.96 -22.85 -25.48
N GLU A 531 12.08 -23.56 -25.52
CA GLU A 531 12.21 -24.88 -24.89
C GLU A 531 12.13 -24.78 -23.36
N PHE A 532 12.80 -23.81 -22.75
CA PHE A 532 12.67 -23.49 -21.32
C PHE A 532 11.20 -23.22 -20.93
N ARG A 533 10.51 -22.35 -21.69
CA ARG A 533 9.09 -22.05 -21.48
C ARG A 533 8.22 -23.30 -21.62
N GLY A 534 8.53 -24.17 -22.56
CA GLY A 534 7.86 -25.46 -22.75
C GLY A 534 8.01 -26.39 -21.54
N ALA A 535 9.21 -26.45 -20.95
CA ALA A 535 9.49 -27.25 -19.76
C ALA A 535 8.85 -26.69 -18.48
N LEU A 536 8.75 -25.35 -18.37
CA LEU A 536 8.16 -24.66 -17.22
C LEU A 536 6.63 -24.77 -17.18
N LYS A 537 5.98 -24.72 -18.36
CA LYS A 537 4.52 -24.73 -18.51
C LYS A 537 3.76 -25.78 -17.67
N PRO A 538 4.11 -27.08 -17.67
CA PRO A 538 3.41 -28.07 -16.85
C PRO A 538 3.51 -27.80 -15.35
N LEU A 539 4.64 -27.26 -14.87
CA LEU A 539 4.80 -26.89 -13.46
C LEU A 539 3.95 -25.67 -13.10
N MET A 540 3.81 -24.70 -14.01
CA MET A 540 2.91 -23.56 -13.79
C MET A 540 1.44 -23.98 -13.79
N ILE A 541 1.05 -24.98 -14.60
CA ILE A 541 -0.29 -25.58 -14.54
C ILE A 541 -0.49 -26.28 -13.19
N GLN A 542 0.52 -27.02 -12.71
CA GLN A 542 0.47 -27.66 -11.39
C GLN A 542 0.42 -26.64 -10.25
N ALA A 543 1.18 -25.54 -10.33
CA ALA A 543 1.09 -24.43 -9.40
C ALA A 543 -0.33 -23.89 -9.35
N ARG A 544 -0.94 -23.62 -10.51
CA ARG A 544 -2.35 -23.24 -10.60
C ARG A 544 -3.31 -24.30 -10.08
N ALA A 545 -2.93 -25.56 -9.91
CA ALA A 545 -3.79 -26.57 -9.29
C ALA A 545 -3.62 -26.63 -7.76
N VAL A 546 -2.39 -26.40 -7.27
CA VAL A 546 -2.02 -26.60 -5.85
C VAL A 546 -2.19 -25.33 -5.03
N VAL A 547 -1.84 -24.16 -5.59
CA VAL A 547 -1.76 -22.88 -4.88
C VAL A 547 -2.74 -21.82 -5.38
N ASN A 548 -3.64 -22.17 -6.33
CA ASN A 548 -4.64 -21.22 -6.80
C ASN A 548 -5.71 -20.88 -5.75
N PRO A 549 -6.42 -19.76 -5.98
CA PRO A 549 -7.49 -19.29 -5.10
C PRO A 549 -8.52 -20.39 -4.80
N ARG A 550 -8.61 -20.77 -3.53
CA ARG A 550 -9.67 -21.65 -3.02
C ARG A 550 -11.02 -20.94 -3.11
N GLY A 551 -12.13 -21.66 -2.92
CA GLY A 551 -13.48 -21.08 -3.00
C GLY A 551 -13.75 -19.87 -2.08
N ASN A 552 -12.87 -19.62 -1.11
CA ASN A 552 -12.85 -18.47 -0.20
C ASN A 552 -11.77 -17.42 -0.52
N GLY A 553 -11.20 -17.39 -1.73
CA GLY A 553 -10.22 -16.37 -2.15
C GLY A 553 -8.77 -16.61 -1.77
N LYS A 554 -8.51 -17.47 -0.77
CA LYS A 554 -7.15 -17.81 -0.33
C LYS A 554 -6.33 -18.34 -1.50
N GLY A 555 -5.25 -17.64 -1.86
CA GLY A 555 -4.36 -17.99 -2.99
C GLY A 555 -4.36 -16.97 -4.15
N ALA A 556 -5.17 -15.91 -4.05
CA ALA A 556 -5.05 -14.70 -4.88
C ALA A 556 -4.47 -13.56 -4.06
N PHE A 557 -3.91 -12.56 -4.72
CA PHE A 557 -3.37 -11.37 -4.10
C PHE A 557 -3.36 -10.21 -5.10
N VAL A 558 -3.54 -8.98 -4.63
CA VAL A 558 -3.30 -7.77 -5.44
C VAL A 558 -2.00 -7.14 -4.95
N PRO A 559 -0.82 -7.56 -5.43
CA PRO A 559 0.42 -6.92 -5.02
C PRO A 559 0.49 -5.49 -5.56
N PRO A 560 1.11 -4.53 -4.86
CA PRO A 560 1.41 -3.21 -5.42
C PRO A 560 2.03 -3.25 -6.83
N SER A 561 2.92 -4.23 -7.07
CA SER A 561 3.59 -4.42 -8.35
C SER A 561 2.67 -4.81 -9.51
N CYS A 562 1.47 -5.36 -9.25
CA CYS A 562 0.59 -5.76 -10.36
C CYS A 562 0.18 -4.57 -11.22
N TYR A 563 -0.02 -3.39 -10.63
CA TYR A 563 -0.41 -2.18 -11.36
C TYR A 563 0.67 -1.76 -12.36
N LEU A 564 1.94 -1.86 -11.96
CA LEU A 564 3.08 -1.57 -12.81
C LEU A 564 3.22 -2.59 -13.94
N THR A 565 3.12 -3.88 -13.62
CA THR A 565 3.20 -4.94 -14.63
C THR A 565 2.07 -4.78 -15.65
N ARG A 566 0.83 -4.50 -15.24
CA ARG A 566 -0.28 -4.27 -16.18
C ARG A 566 -0.08 -3.02 -17.04
N ALA A 567 0.53 -1.97 -16.50
CA ALA A 567 0.97 -0.82 -17.30
C ALA A 567 2.01 -1.20 -18.35
N THR A 568 2.96 -2.04 -17.97
CA THR A 568 4.00 -2.54 -18.88
C THR A 568 3.42 -3.42 -19.99
N GLU A 569 2.51 -4.34 -19.67
CA GLU A 569 1.80 -5.18 -20.65
C GLU A 569 1.12 -4.29 -21.71
N SER A 570 0.44 -3.23 -21.27
CA SER A 570 -0.23 -2.26 -22.15
C SER A 570 0.76 -1.59 -23.11
N ILE A 571 1.90 -1.12 -22.58
CA ILE A 571 2.95 -0.43 -23.36
C ILE A 571 3.59 -1.38 -24.39
N THR A 572 3.81 -2.64 -24.02
CA THR A 572 4.45 -3.64 -24.87
C THR A 572 3.48 -4.34 -25.83
N GLY A 573 2.21 -3.89 -25.86
CA GLY A 573 1.18 -4.45 -26.73
C GLY A 573 0.77 -5.87 -26.34
N GLN A 574 1.03 -6.28 -25.11
CA GLN A 574 0.55 -7.54 -24.56
C GLN A 574 -0.91 -7.41 -24.11
N PRO A 575 -1.72 -8.48 -24.20
CA PRO A 575 -3.09 -8.44 -23.73
C PRO A 575 -3.14 -8.18 -22.23
N THR A 576 -3.69 -7.03 -21.81
CA THR A 576 -4.05 -6.81 -20.41
C THR A 576 -5.14 -7.79 -20.03
N GLN A 577 -5.00 -8.46 -18.90
CA GLN A 577 -6.01 -9.44 -18.49
C GLN A 577 -7.25 -8.79 -17.82
N GLY A 578 -7.18 -7.50 -17.47
CA GLY A 578 -8.30 -6.73 -16.94
C GLY A 578 -9.18 -6.08 -18.02
N VAL A 579 -10.30 -5.50 -17.58
CA VAL A 579 -11.15 -4.65 -18.43
C VAL A 579 -10.49 -3.29 -18.69
N LEU A 580 -9.74 -2.74 -17.73
CA LEU A 580 -9.02 -1.48 -17.92
C LEU A 580 -7.58 -1.74 -18.40
N GLY A 581 -7.13 -0.89 -19.31
CA GLY A 581 -5.71 -0.73 -19.65
C GLY A 581 -5.06 0.35 -18.79
N TRP A 582 -3.84 0.77 -19.17
CA TRP A 582 -2.97 1.64 -18.35
C TRP A 582 -2.06 2.54 -19.17
#